data_AF-A0A258B608-F1
#
_entry.id   AF-A0A258B608-F1
#
_cell.length_a   1.000
_cell.length_b   1.000
_cell.length_c   1.000
_cell.angle_alpha   90.00
_cell.angle_beta   90.00
_cell.angle_gamma   90.00
#
_symmetry.space_group_name_H-M   'P 1'
#
loop_
_entity.id
_entity.type
_entity.pdbx_description
1 polymer ?
#
loop_
_entity_poly.entity_id
_entity_poly.type
_entity_poly.pdbx_seq_one_letter_code
_entity_poly.pdbx_strand_id
1 'polypeptide(L)'
;KVEQQVLVPQIQVIPRPADLATFGLTAGEVRRQAQTLIAGQKLGEIYRDQKAFDVALWGEPAVRSDLHALADLMIQAPTGAPVRLRDVADVRIMPAPNEVKRENGQRRIDVTLNIAGADLGGVARAVEAAVAQVPFATGYSPRVLGEYAALQESRQRLWSTGLLCLVGILLLVWLEFRSGRITALVALSLPFALVGGVIGVALTGGVLYGIQCLCHWADMAGFIRLGTTGHLINGILPTVLFLIAVGIVMWRDRHKTQTGVATRALNAAFGGVGLTNLFMNFV
;
A
#
# COMPACT_ATOMS: atom_id res chain seq x y z
N LYS A 1 -8.74 -16.11 -3.45
CA LYS A 1 -10.14 -15.65 -3.44
C LYS A 1 -10.30 -14.55 -4.48
N VAL A 2 -11.15 -14.75 -5.48
CA VAL A 2 -11.46 -13.71 -6.47
C VAL A 2 -12.61 -12.87 -5.93
N GLU A 3 -12.50 -11.55 -5.98
CA GLU A 3 -13.64 -10.68 -5.69
C GLU A 3 -14.65 -10.79 -6.85
N GLN A 4 -15.72 -11.54 -6.63
CA GLN A 4 -16.74 -11.75 -7.65
C GLN A 4 -17.62 -10.51 -7.76
N GLN A 5 -17.74 -10.00 -8.99
CA GLN A 5 -18.78 -9.04 -9.31
C GLN A 5 -20.12 -9.78 -9.36
N VAL A 6 -20.92 -9.60 -8.32
CA VAL A 6 -22.28 -10.12 -8.29
C VAL A 6 -23.11 -9.26 -9.22
N LEU A 7 -23.77 -9.92 -10.17
CA LEU A 7 -24.76 -9.29 -11.02
C LEU A 7 -26.06 -9.21 -10.22
N VAL A 8 -26.53 -7.99 -9.98
CA VAL A 8 -27.81 -7.74 -9.34
C VAL A 8 -28.85 -7.44 -10.42
N PRO A 9 -30.09 -7.96 -10.28
CA PRO A 9 -31.16 -7.62 -11.20
C PRO A 9 -31.48 -6.13 -11.03
N GLN A 10 -31.30 -5.35 -12.09
CA GLN A 10 -31.62 -3.94 -12.12
C GLN A 10 -32.71 -3.68 -13.15
N ILE A 11 -33.69 -2.87 -12.78
CA ILE A 11 -34.72 -2.42 -13.72
C ILE A 11 -34.09 -1.33 -14.59
N GLN A 12 -34.06 -1.56 -15.90
CA GLN A 12 -33.58 -0.60 -16.88
C GLN A 12 -34.75 -0.09 -17.71
N VAL A 13 -34.88 1.23 -17.76
CA VAL A 13 -35.81 1.94 -18.64
C VAL A 13 -35.03 2.41 -19.86
N ILE A 14 -35.34 1.85 -21.03
CA ILE A 14 -34.69 2.12 -22.31
C ILE A 14 -35.67 2.94 -23.17
N PRO A 15 -35.53 4.28 -23.23
CA PRO A 15 -36.44 5.10 -24.01
C PRO A 15 -36.28 4.83 -25.52
N ARG A 16 -37.39 4.77 -26.26
CA ARG A 16 -37.39 4.55 -27.71
C ARG A 16 -37.43 5.90 -28.44
N PRO A 17 -36.36 6.30 -29.17
CA PRO A 17 -36.27 7.65 -29.74
C PRO A 17 -37.40 8.00 -30.72
N ALA A 18 -37.90 7.02 -31.48
CA ALA A 18 -38.99 7.23 -32.44
C ALA A 18 -40.31 7.60 -31.75
N ASP A 19 -40.66 6.89 -30.68
CA ASP A 19 -41.92 7.13 -29.94
C ASP A 19 -41.84 8.43 -29.14
N LEU A 20 -40.68 8.70 -28.54
CA LEU A 20 -40.41 9.95 -27.82
C LEU A 20 -40.63 11.19 -28.71
N ALA A 21 -40.18 11.14 -29.97
CA ALA A 21 -40.33 12.24 -30.92
C ALA A 21 -41.80 12.57 -31.20
N THR A 22 -42.67 11.55 -31.26
CA THR A 22 -44.12 11.71 -31.49
C THR A 22 -44.79 12.50 -30.37
N PHE A 23 -44.33 12.34 -29.13
CA PHE A 23 -44.87 13.03 -27.94
C PHE A 23 -44.06 14.27 -27.53
N GLY A 24 -43.04 14.63 -28.29
CA GLY A 24 -42.15 15.75 -27.97
C GLY A 24 -41.32 15.55 -26.69
N LEU A 25 -41.14 14.31 -26.25
CA LEU A 25 -40.44 13.96 -25.01
C LEU A 25 -38.94 13.77 -25.25
N THR A 26 -38.12 14.21 -24.29
CA THR A 26 -36.69 13.85 -24.29
C THR A 26 -36.44 12.58 -23.46
N ALA A 27 -35.42 11.79 -23.85
CA ALA A 27 -35.00 10.63 -23.07
C ALA A 27 -34.59 11.01 -21.63
N GLY A 28 -34.05 12.22 -21.45
CA GLY A 28 -33.69 12.75 -20.13
C GLY A 28 -34.90 13.01 -19.24
N GLU A 29 -36.00 13.55 -19.78
CA GLU A 29 -37.24 13.80 -19.05
C GLU A 29 -37.93 12.50 -18.64
N VAL A 30 -38.07 11.55 -19.56
CA VAL A 30 -38.70 10.26 -19.27
C VAL A 30 -37.96 9.53 -18.15
N ARG A 31 -36.63 9.48 -18.20
CA ARG A 31 -35.83 8.88 -17.12
C ARG A 31 -35.99 9.62 -15.79
N ARG A 32 -36.00 10.97 -15.80
CA ARG A 32 -36.17 11.76 -14.57
C ARG A 32 -37.54 11.52 -13.94
N GLN A 33 -38.63 11.59 -14.72
CA GLN A 33 -39.98 11.36 -14.20
C GLN A 33 -40.13 9.93 -13.66
N ALA A 34 -39.64 8.93 -14.40
CA ALA A 34 -39.62 7.54 -13.94
C ALA A 34 -38.79 7.39 -12.65
N GLN A 35 -37.63 8.03 -12.56
CA GLN A 35 -36.79 7.98 -11.37
C GLN A 35 -37.45 8.66 -10.16
N THR A 36 -38.10 9.80 -10.32
CA THR A 36 -38.83 10.48 -9.23
C THR A 36 -39.95 9.59 -8.69
N LEU A 37 -40.67 8.90 -9.56
CA LEU A 37 -41.78 8.03 -9.15
C LEU A 37 -41.30 6.71 -8.51
N ILE A 38 -40.17 6.16 -8.97
CA ILE A 38 -39.61 4.89 -8.45
C ILE A 38 -38.69 5.11 -7.24
N ALA A 39 -37.72 6.01 -7.30
CA ALA A 39 -36.74 6.21 -6.23
C ALA A 39 -37.21 7.21 -5.17
N GLY A 40 -38.18 8.06 -5.53
CA GLY A 40 -38.52 9.23 -4.76
C GLY A 40 -37.54 10.38 -5.01
N GLN A 41 -38.03 11.61 -4.87
CA GLN A 41 -37.24 12.82 -4.97
C GLN A 41 -37.52 13.72 -3.78
N LYS A 42 -36.48 14.16 -3.08
CA LYS A 42 -36.59 15.20 -2.07
C LYS A 42 -36.96 16.52 -2.74
N LEU A 43 -38.09 17.11 -2.34
CA LEU A 43 -38.59 18.38 -2.85
C LEU A 43 -38.16 19.56 -1.97
N GLY A 44 -37.95 19.33 -0.67
CA GLY A 44 -37.55 20.36 0.26
C GLY A 44 -37.43 19.87 1.69
N GLU A 45 -37.27 20.81 2.60
CA GLU A 45 -37.19 20.58 4.04
C GLU A 45 -38.16 21.52 4.75
N ILE A 46 -38.84 21.01 5.76
CA ILE A 46 -39.67 21.82 6.66
C ILE A 46 -39.07 21.79 8.06
N TYR A 47 -39.04 22.95 8.72
CA TYR A 47 -38.56 23.06 10.09
C TYR A 47 -39.74 23.04 11.06
N ARG A 48 -39.71 22.13 12.02
CA ARG A 48 -40.69 22.06 13.12
C ARG A 48 -39.96 21.67 14.40
N ASP A 49 -40.24 22.36 15.51
CA ASP A 49 -39.65 22.09 16.83
C ASP A 49 -38.11 22.00 16.83
N GLN A 50 -37.46 22.95 16.14
CA GLN A 50 -35.99 22.99 15.94
C GLN A 50 -35.41 21.75 15.23
N LYS A 51 -36.23 20.96 14.53
CA LYS A 51 -35.81 19.82 13.72
C LYS A 51 -36.20 20.04 12.26
N ALA A 52 -35.30 19.68 11.35
CA ALA A 52 -35.57 19.64 9.92
C ALA A 52 -36.19 18.29 9.54
N PHE A 53 -37.26 18.32 8.76
CA PHE A 53 -37.91 17.15 8.19
C PHE A 53 -37.90 17.23 6.67
N ASP A 54 -37.43 16.17 6.02
CA ASP A 54 -37.39 16.07 4.57
C ASP A 54 -38.79 15.82 4.00
N VAL A 55 -39.17 16.62 3.01
CA VAL A 55 -40.38 16.39 2.21
C VAL A 55 -39.95 15.74 0.90
N ALA A 56 -40.37 14.49 0.70
CA ALA A 56 -40.09 13.73 -0.52
C ALA A 56 -41.38 13.42 -1.28
N LEU A 57 -41.31 13.51 -2.60
CA LEU A 57 -42.32 13.00 -3.52
C LEU A 57 -41.90 11.60 -3.97
N TRP A 58 -42.83 10.66 -3.95
CA TRP A 58 -42.63 9.29 -4.38
C TRP A 58 -43.94 8.74 -4.95
N GLY A 59 -43.85 7.74 -5.84
CA GLY A 59 -45.02 7.10 -6.44
C GLY A 59 -45.70 6.08 -5.53
N GLU A 60 -46.83 5.55 -6.01
CA GLU A 60 -47.60 4.48 -5.36
C GLU A 60 -46.72 3.23 -5.11
N PRO A 61 -46.81 2.56 -3.94
CA PRO A 61 -45.97 1.40 -3.62
C PRO A 61 -46.04 0.27 -4.66
N ALA A 62 -47.21 0.07 -5.30
CA ALA A 62 -47.44 -0.99 -6.28
C ALA A 62 -46.52 -0.90 -7.51
N VAL A 63 -46.10 0.32 -7.89
CA VAL A 63 -45.22 0.59 -9.04
C VAL A 63 -43.79 0.06 -8.81
N ARG A 64 -43.40 -0.15 -7.54
CA ARG A 64 -42.05 -0.63 -7.17
C ARG A 64 -41.95 -2.16 -7.12
N SER A 65 -43.06 -2.83 -6.83
CA SER A 65 -43.11 -4.28 -6.63
C SER A 65 -43.39 -5.05 -7.92
N ASP A 66 -44.03 -4.42 -8.90
CA ASP A 66 -44.47 -5.06 -10.14
C ASP A 66 -43.95 -4.32 -11.38
N LEU A 67 -43.33 -5.08 -12.28
CA LEU A 67 -42.82 -4.58 -13.55
C LEU A 67 -43.94 -4.11 -14.48
N HIS A 68 -45.11 -4.76 -14.45
CA HIS A 68 -46.25 -4.34 -15.26
C HIS A 68 -46.85 -3.02 -14.78
N ALA A 69 -47.00 -2.85 -13.46
CA ALA A 69 -47.39 -1.58 -12.86
C ALA A 69 -46.41 -0.45 -13.22
N LEU A 70 -45.11 -0.76 -13.29
CA LEU A 70 -44.10 0.20 -13.74
C LEU A 70 -44.25 0.56 -15.23
N ALA A 71 -44.53 -0.42 -16.08
CA ALA A 71 -44.73 -0.18 -17.51
C ALA A 71 -45.99 0.67 -17.79
N ASP A 72 -47.02 0.56 -16.95
CA ASP A 72 -48.26 1.34 -17.03
C ASP A 72 -48.20 2.71 -16.33
N LEU A 73 -47.04 3.08 -15.79
CA LEU A 73 -46.81 4.38 -15.16
C LEU A 73 -47.11 5.53 -16.14
N MET A 74 -47.90 6.50 -15.70
CA MET A 74 -48.22 7.69 -16.48
C MET A 74 -47.13 8.75 -16.33
N ILE A 75 -46.61 9.20 -17.46
CA ILE A 75 -45.58 10.24 -17.60
C ILE A 75 -46.21 11.43 -18.31
N GLN A 76 -45.87 12.63 -17.88
CA GLN A 76 -46.45 13.84 -18.44
C GLN A 76 -45.62 14.33 -19.62
N ALA A 77 -46.25 14.39 -20.80
CA ALA A 77 -45.66 15.00 -21.98
C ALA A 77 -45.59 16.54 -21.82
N PRO A 78 -44.67 17.23 -22.53
CA PRO A 78 -44.61 18.70 -22.52
C PRO A 78 -45.91 19.35 -23.03
N THR A 79 -46.69 18.61 -23.83
CA THR A 79 -48.02 18.99 -24.31
C THR A 79 -49.10 18.91 -23.22
N GLY A 80 -48.77 18.42 -22.03
CA GLY A 80 -49.69 18.22 -20.90
C GLY A 80 -50.44 16.89 -20.94
N ALA A 81 -50.39 16.15 -22.05
CA ALA A 81 -51.04 14.85 -22.19
C ALA A 81 -50.32 13.76 -21.36
N PRO A 82 -51.06 12.90 -20.64
CA PRO A 82 -50.47 11.76 -19.97
C PRO A 82 -50.16 10.64 -20.99
N VAL A 83 -48.94 10.10 -20.92
CA VAL A 83 -48.43 9.04 -21.80
C VAL A 83 -47.94 7.89 -20.93
N ARG A 84 -48.26 6.64 -21.28
CA ARG A 84 -47.78 5.48 -20.51
C ARG A 84 -46.30 5.23 -20.78
N LEU A 85 -45.55 4.82 -19.76
CA LEU A 85 -44.12 4.54 -19.90
C LEU A 85 -43.85 3.46 -20.96
N ARG A 86 -44.68 2.42 -21.06
CA ARG A 86 -44.57 1.37 -22.08
C ARG A 86 -44.67 1.87 -23.52
N ASP A 87 -45.38 2.98 -23.75
CA ASP A 87 -45.61 3.53 -25.09
C ASP A 87 -44.38 4.31 -25.58
N VAL A 88 -43.48 4.73 -24.67
CA VAL A 88 -42.30 5.55 -24.98
C VAL A 88 -40.96 4.91 -24.58
N ALA A 89 -40.98 3.85 -23.77
CA ALA A 89 -39.79 3.17 -23.28
C ALA A 89 -40.03 1.67 -23.10
N ASP A 90 -38.95 0.91 -23.17
CA ASP A 90 -38.93 -0.51 -22.83
C ASP A 90 -38.41 -0.68 -21.39
N VAL A 91 -39.12 -1.45 -20.59
CA VAL A 91 -38.80 -1.66 -19.18
C VAL A 91 -38.45 -3.13 -18.99
N ARG A 92 -37.17 -3.41 -18.76
CA ARG A 92 -36.67 -4.79 -18.63
C ARG A 92 -35.78 -4.92 -17.40
N ILE A 93 -35.75 -6.13 -16.85
CA ILE A 93 -34.82 -6.49 -15.78
C ILE A 93 -33.54 -6.99 -16.46
N MET A 94 -32.44 -6.29 -16.26
CA MET A 94 -31.13 -6.67 -16.79
C MET A 94 -30.13 -6.89 -15.64
N PRO A 95 -29.25 -7.89 -15.74
CA PRO A 95 -28.19 -8.08 -14.77
C PRO A 95 -27.17 -6.93 -14.90
N ALA A 96 -26.98 -6.20 -13.80
CA ALA A 96 -26.02 -5.11 -13.71
C ALA A 96 -24.97 -5.39 -12.62
N PRO A 97 -23.70 -4.96 -12.79
CA PRO A 97 -22.70 -5.11 -11.74
C PRO A 97 -23.10 -4.31 -10.50
N ASN A 98 -23.07 -4.95 -9.32
CA ASN A 98 -23.36 -4.28 -8.06
C ASN A 98 -22.34 -3.17 -7.74
N GLU A 99 -21.08 -3.35 -8.12
CA GLU A 99 -20.02 -2.39 -7.89
C GLU A 99 -19.00 -2.39 -9.04
N VAL A 100 -18.54 -1.20 -9.44
CA VAL A 100 -17.45 -1.02 -10.40
C VAL A 100 -16.30 -0.30 -9.72
N LYS A 101 -15.32 -1.07 -9.23
CA LYS A 101 -14.09 -0.52 -8.66
C LYS A 101 -13.18 0.00 -9.75
N ARG A 102 -12.58 1.16 -9.48
CA ARG A 102 -11.62 1.81 -10.37
C ARG A 102 -10.40 2.25 -9.60
N GLU A 103 -9.25 2.19 -10.26
CA GLU A 103 -8.00 2.76 -9.80
C GLU A 103 -7.39 3.57 -10.94
N ASN A 104 -7.05 4.83 -10.67
CA ASN A 104 -6.52 5.74 -11.70
C ASN A 104 -7.39 5.79 -12.97
N GLY A 105 -8.72 5.72 -12.82
CA GLY A 105 -9.69 5.74 -13.91
C GLY A 105 -9.87 4.40 -14.66
N GLN A 106 -9.07 3.38 -14.35
CA GLN A 106 -9.16 2.06 -14.98
C GLN A 106 -9.97 1.10 -14.10
N ARG A 107 -10.80 0.25 -14.71
CA ARG A 107 -11.56 -0.77 -13.96
C ARG A 107 -10.61 -1.88 -13.53
N ARG A 108 -10.70 -2.30 -12.26
CA ARG A 108 -9.91 -3.42 -11.72
C ARG A 108 -10.79 -4.49 -11.09
N ILE A 109 -10.23 -5.69 -10.98
CA ILE A 109 -10.80 -6.83 -10.26
C ILE A 109 -9.71 -7.34 -9.33
N ASP A 110 -9.99 -7.35 -8.02
CA ASP A 110 -9.00 -7.72 -7.02
C ASP A 110 -9.02 -9.24 -6.82
N VAL A 111 -7.88 -9.89 -7.02
CA VAL A 111 -7.66 -11.31 -6.73
C VAL A 111 -6.75 -11.40 -5.52
N THR A 112 -7.31 -11.80 -4.38
CA THR A 112 -6.58 -11.88 -3.12
C THR A 112 -6.09 -13.29 -2.87
N LEU A 113 -4.82 -13.42 -2.48
CA LEU A 113 -4.21 -14.67 -2.04
C LEU A 113 -3.73 -14.46 -0.62
N ASN A 114 -4.16 -15.31 0.31
CA ASN A 114 -3.61 -15.33 1.65
C ASN A 114 -2.60 -16.48 1.75
N ILE A 115 -1.42 -16.19 2.24
CA ILE A 115 -0.31 -17.15 2.33
C ILE A 115 -0.09 -17.46 3.80
N ALA A 116 -0.13 -18.74 4.17
CA ALA A 116 0.18 -19.20 5.51
C ALA A 116 1.37 -20.16 5.46
N GLY A 117 2.44 -19.84 6.18
CA GLY A 117 3.61 -20.72 6.34
C GLY A 117 4.58 -20.80 5.16
N ALA A 118 4.39 -20.02 4.09
CA ALA A 118 5.31 -19.97 2.94
C ALA A 118 5.98 -18.58 2.80
N ASP A 119 7.16 -18.54 2.18
CA ASP A 119 7.89 -17.30 1.90
C ASP A 119 7.10 -16.41 0.91
N LEU A 120 6.73 -15.23 1.38
CA LEU A 120 5.99 -14.23 0.60
C LEU A 120 6.71 -13.89 -0.71
N GLY A 121 8.04 -13.74 -0.67
CA GLY A 121 8.83 -13.37 -1.84
C GLY A 121 8.89 -14.47 -2.90
N GLY A 122 9.04 -15.72 -2.49
CA GLY A 122 8.97 -16.90 -3.35
C GLY A 122 7.61 -17.05 -4.03
N VAL A 123 6.53 -16.99 -3.25
CA VAL A 123 5.17 -17.13 -3.78
C VAL A 123 4.81 -15.98 -4.72
N ALA A 124 5.14 -14.73 -4.37
CA ALA A 124 4.85 -13.59 -5.22
C ALA A 124 5.53 -13.68 -6.59
N ARG A 125 6.80 -14.10 -6.65
CA ARG A 125 7.52 -14.33 -7.92
C ARG A 125 6.91 -15.47 -8.74
N ALA A 126 6.48 -16.54 -8.09
CA ALA A 126 5.83 -17.65 -8.77
C ALA A 126 4.48 -17.21 -9.38
N VAL A 127 3.70 -16.41 -8.64
CA VAL A 127 2.45 -15.82 -9.14
C VAL A 127 2.72 -14.87 -10.30
N GLU A 128 3.70 -13.98 -10.18
CA GLU A 128 4.08 -13.04 -11.24
C GLU A 128 4.48 -13.79 -12.53
N ALA A 129 5.30 -14.84 -12.40
CA ALA A 129 5.71 -15.67 -13.52
C ALA A 129 4.55 -16.45 -14.16
N ALA A 130 3.63 -16.99 -13.35
CA ALA A 130 2.46 -17.69 -13.84
C ALA A 130 1.50 -16.75 -14.57
N VAL A 131 1.26 -15.56 -13.99
CA VAL A 131 0.38 -14.54 -14.56
C VAL A 131 0.96 -13.98 -15.87
N ALA A 132 2.29 -13.85 -15.99
CA ALA A 132 2.94 -13.42 -17.22
C ALA A 132 2.70 -14.38 -18.42
N GLN A 133 2.36 -15.64 -18.17
CA GLN A 133 2.06 -16.63 -19.21
C GLN A 133 0.59 -16.61 -19.65
N VAL A 134 -0.29 -15.93 -18.91
CA VAL A 134 -1.71 -15.84 -19.25
C VAL A 134 -1.92 -14.83 -20.37
N PRO A 135 -2.56 -15.21 -21.49
CA PRO A 135 -2.87 -14.26 -22.55
C PRO A 135 -3.98 -13.31 -22.08
N PHE A 136 -3.64 -12.03 -21.92
CA PHE A 136 -4.60 -10.97 -21.65
C PHE A 136 -5.09 -10.33 -22.94
N ALA A 137 -6.40 -10.02 -23.00
CA ALA A 137 -6.95 -9.23 -24.10
C ALA A 137 -6.36 -7.81 -24.08
N THR A 138 -6.33 -7.16 -25.25
CA THR A 138 -5.81 -5.79 -25.39
C THR A 138 -6.50 -4.84 -24.41
N GLY A 139 -5.70 -4.10 -23.63
CA GLY A 139 -6.18 -3.14 -22.63
C GLY A 139 -6.27 -3.70 -21.20
N TYR A 140 -5.97 -4.98 -20.99
CA TYR A 140 -5.83 -5.56 -19.65
C TYR A 140 -4.37 -5.76 -19.30
N SER A 141 -3.95 -5.29 -18.12
CA SER A 141 -2.60 -5.51 -17.60
C SER A 141 -2.68 -6.09 -16.19
N PRO A 142 -2.04 -7.24 -15.91
CA PRO A 142 -1.91 -7.73 -14.56
C PRO A 142 -0.94 -6.83 -13.77
N ARG A 143 -1.24 -6.62 -12.49
CA ARG A 143 -0.32 -5.98 -11.55
C ARG A 143 -0.38 -6.72 -10.22
N VAL A 144 0.78 -7.13 -9.72
CA VAL A 144 0.90 -7.70 -8.38
C VAL A 144 0.95 -6.55 -7.38
N LEU A 145 0.02 -6.53 -6.44
CA LEU A 145 -0.10 -5.52 -5.39
C LEU A 145 0.10 -6.16 -4.01
N GLY A 146 0.29 -5.33 -2.99
CA GLY A 146 0.41 -5.76 -1.60
C GLY A 146 1.82 -5.64 -1.04
N GLU A 147 2.10 -6.39 0.02
CA GLU A 147 3.33 -6.28 0.81
C GLU A 147 4.58 -6.58 -0.02
N TYR A 148 4.51 -7.50 -0.99
CA TYR A 148 5.63 -7.79 -1.88
C TYR A 148 6.06 -6.56 -2.72
N ALA A 149 5.09 -5.81 -3.27
CA ALA A 149 5.39 -4.62 -4.05
C ALA A 149 6.04 -3.53 -3.18
N ALA A 150 5.54 -3.33 -1.95
CA ALA A 150 6.12 -2.40 -0.98
C ALA A 150 7.54 -2.83 -0.55
N LEU A 151 7.77 -4.13 -0.38
CA LEU A 151 9.09 -4.69 -0.08
C LEU A 151 10.07 -4.42 -1.23
N GLN A 152 9.63 -4.60 -2.48
CA GLN A 152 10.48 -4.41 -3.65
C GLN A 152 10.85 -2.94 -3.87
N GLU A 153 9.89 -2.03 -3.68
CA GLU A 153 10.14 -0.58 -3.71
C GLU A 153 11.10 -0.16 -2.58
N SER A 154 10.86 -0.62 -1.35
CA SER A 154 11.72 -0.32 -0.21
C SER A 154 13.14 -0.86 -0.42
N ARG A 155 13.27 -2.08 -0.96
CA ARG A 155 14.55 -2.67 -1.33
C ARG A 155 15.29 -1.82 -2.36
N GLN A 156 14.61 -1.38 -3.41
CA GLN A 156 15.24 -0.55 -4.45
C GLN A 156 15.74 0.78 -3.87
N ARG A 157 14.94 1.43 -3.03
CA ARG A 157 15.33 2.66 -2.33
C ARG A 157 16.54 2.44 -1.41
N LEU A 158 16.56 1.35 -0.64
CA LEU A 158 17.70 1.00 0.21
C LEU A 158 18.98 0.77 -0.59
N TRP A 159 18.88 0.08 -1.73
CA TRP A 159 20.02 -0.12 -2.62
C TRP A 159 20.52 1.20 -3.23
N SER A 160 19.63 2.06 -3.73
CA SER A 160 20.01 3.33 -4.33
C SER A 160 20.65 4.28 -3.32
N THR A 161 20.00 4.43 -2.15
CA THR A 161 20.49 5.33 -1.09
C THR A 161 21.76 4.78 -0.46
N GLY A 162 21.82 3.46 -0.22
CA GLY A 162 23.01 2.80 0.32
C GLY A 162 24.23 2.95 -0.59
N LEU A 163 24.04 2.79 -1.91
CA LEU A 163 25.11 3.02 -2.88
C LEU A 163 25.57 4.49 -2.90
N LEU A 164 24.62 5.43 -2.85
CA LEU A 164 24.94 6.86 -2.80
C LEU A 164 25.76 7.22 -1.56
N CYS A 165 25.34 6.73 -0.38
CA CYS A 165 26.07 6.91 0.87
C CYS A 165 27.46 6.28 0.81
N LEU A 166 27.58 5.07 0.26
CA LEU A 166 28.85 4.37 0.10
C LEU A 166 29.83 5.19 -0.75
N VAL A 167 29.39 5.68 -1.90
CA VAL A 167 30.19 6.55 -2.77
C VAL A 167 30.58 7.84 -2.04
N GLY A 168 29.64 8.45 -1.32
CA GLY A 168 29.90 9.66 -0.53
C GLY A 168 30.98 9.45 0.53
N ILE A 169 30.92 8.35 1.29
CA ILE A 169 31.93 8.02 2.30
C ILE A 169 33.30 7.78 1.66
N LEU A 170 33.36 7.00 0.58
CA LEU A 170 34.62 6.74 -0.13
C LEU A 170 35.23 8.02 -0.71
N LEU A 171 34.39 8.94 -1.18
CA LEU A 171 34.81 10.24 -1.68
C LEU A 171 35.35 11.14 -0.55
N LEU A 172 34.70 11.16 0.62
CA LEU A 172 35.21 11.88 1.79
C LEU A 172 36.56 11.33 2.26
N VAL A 173 36.70 10.00 2.34
CA VAL A 173 37.98 9.35 2.67
C VAL A 173 39.04 9.69 1.63
N TRP A 174 38.69 9.70 0.35
CA TRP A 174 39.62 10.09 -0.70
C TRP A 174 40.02 11.57 -0.62
N LEU A 175 39.11 12.48 -0.30
CA LEU A 175 39.42 13.90 -0.11
C LEU A 175 40.35 14.15 1.07
N GLU A 176 40.13 13.45 2.18
CA GLU A 176 40.93 13.59 3.40
C GLU A 176 42.36 13.08 3.20
N PHE A 177 42.52 11.86 2.68
CA PHE A 177 43.83 11.22 2.58
C PHE A 177 44.53 11.41 1.23
N ARG A 178 43.81 11.87 0.19
CA ARG A 178 44.26 11.99 -1.22
C ARG A 178 45.02 10.78 -1.75
N SER A 179 44.75 9.60 -1.19
CA SER A 179 45.51 8.37 -1.45
C SER A 179 44.56 7.24 -1.81
N GLY A 180 44.60 6.84 -3.09
CA GLY A 180 43.76 5.74 -3.59
C GLY A 180 44.02 4.40 -2.91
N ARG A 181 45.23 4.19 -2.35
CA ARG A 181 45.57 2.97 -1.59
C ARG A 181 44.78 2.87 -0.29
N ILE A 182 44.62 3.98 0.42
CA ILE A 182 43.87 4.03 1.70
C ILE A 182 42.37 3.88 1.43
N THR A 183 41.84 4.59 0.43
CA THR A 183 40.44 4.45 0.02
C THR A 183 40.10 3.02 -0.43
N ALA A 184 41.00 2.37 -1.18
CA ALA A 184 40.82 0.98 -1.60
C ALA A 184 40.85 -0.02 -0.42
N LEU A 185 41.71 0.20 0.58
CA LEU A 185 41.73 -0.61 1.81
C LEU A 185 40.41 -0.50 2.58
N VAL A 186 39.86 0.72 2.70
CA VAL A 186 38.56 0.94 3.35
C VAL A 186 37.45 0.29 2.53
N ALA A 187 37.42 0.50 1.21
CA ALA A 187 36.44 -0.13 0.31
C ALA A 187 36.48 -1.67 0.40
N LEU A 188 37.67 -2.26 0.51
CA LEU A 188 37.83 -3.70 0.63
C LEU A 188 37.40 -4.22 2.00
N SER A 189 37.51 -3.42 3.06
CA SER A 189 37.07 -3.83 4.40
C SER A 189 35.55 -3.96 4.55
N LEU A 190 34.78 -3.21 3.75
CA LEU A 190 33.31 -3.20 3.78
C LEU A 190 32.64 -4.54 3.44
N PRO A 191 32.98 -5.26 2.35
CA PRO A 191 32.40 -6.58 2.09
C PRO A 191 32.75 -7.59 3.19
N PHE A 192 33.95 -7.52 3.79
CA PHE A 192 34.29 -8.37 4.94
C PHE A 192 33.44 -8.06 6.17
N ALA A 193 33.19 -6.77 6.44
CA ALA A 193 32.31 -6.34 7.54
C ALA A 193 30.87 -6.81 7.31
N LEU A 194 30.35 -6.74 6.07
CA LEU A 194 29.03 -7.25 5.69
C LEU A 194 28.91 -8.76 5.92
N VAL A 195 29.90 -9.55 5.48
CA VAL A 195 29.92 -11.01 5.70
C VAL A 195 29.94 -11.33 7.20
N GLY A 196 30.77 -10.62 7.97
CA GLY A 196 30.79 -10.75 9.43
C GLY A 196 29.44 -10.43 10.08
N GLY A 197 28.76 -9.37 9.61
CA GLY A 197 27.43 -8.98 10.08
C GLY A 197 26.36 -10.04 9.78
N VAL A 198 26.33 -10.58 8.56
CA VAL A 198 25.38 -11.64 8.17
C VAL A 198 25.59 -12.91 9.00
N ILE A 199 26.85 -13.34 9.17
CA ILE A 199 27.18 -14.50 10.01
C ILE A 199 26.80 -14.22 11.47
N GLY A 200 27.07 -13.01 11.97
CA GLY A 200 26.69 -12.58 13.30
C GLY A 200 25.18 -12.70 13.53
N VAL A 201 24.37 -12.20 12.61
CA VAL A 201 22.89 -12.28 12.68
C VAL A 201 22.39 -13.71 12.53
N ALA A 202 23.00 -14.51 11.65
CA ALA A 202 22.63 -15.91 11.45
C ALA A 202 22.90 -16.77 12.70
N LEU A 203 24.02 -16.54 13.39
CA LEU A 203 24.39 -17.26 14.61
C LEU A 203 23.61 -16.77 15.85
N THR A 204 23.31 -15.48 15.93
CA THR A 204 22.50 -14.90 17.02
C THR A 204 21.00 -15.01 16.77
N GLY A 205 20.61 -15.63 15.66
CA GLY A 205 19.24 -15.96 15.29
C GLY A 205 18.33 -14.76 15.16
N GLY A 206 18.79 -13.55 14.81
CA GLY A 206 17.95 -12.34 14.68
C GLY A 206 17.18 -11.88 15.94
N VAL A 207 17.09 -12.72 16.97
CA VAL A 207 16.33 -12.54 18.21
C VAL A 207 16.99 -11.50 19.10
N LEU A 208 18.33 -11.39 19.12
CA LEU A 208 19.00 -10.35 19.91
C LEU A 208 18.72 -8.94 19.37
N TYR A 209 18.76 -8.75 18.05
CA TYR A 209 18.38 -7.48 17.43
C TYR A 209 16.87 -7.21 17.51
N GLY A 210 16.05 -8.24 17.33
CA GLY A 210 14.59 -8.16 17.49
C GLY A 210 14.17 -7.76 18.91
N ILE A 211 14.75 -8.39 19.94
CA ILE A 211 14.53 -8.04 21.35
C ILE A 211 15.01 -6.63 21.63
N GLN A 212 16.16 -6.21 21.11
CA GLN A 212 16.67 -4.86 21.30
C GLN A 212 15.76 -3.80 20.66
N CYS A 213 15.34 -4.00 19.41
CA CYS A 213 14.40 -3.09 18.74
C CYS A 213 13.03 -3.07 19.41
N LEU A 214 12.54 -4.22 19.90
CA LEU A 214 11.28 -4.33 20.63
C LEU A 214 11.34 -3.62 21.99
N CYS A 215 12.43 -3.78 22.74
CA CYS A 215 12.66 -3.05 23.99
C CYS A 215 12.74 -1.55 23.76
N HIS A 216 13.39 -1.09 22.69
CA HIS A 216 13.48 0.33 22.35
C HIS A 216 12.13 0.92 21.92
N TRP A 217 11.35 0.19 21.12
CA TRP A 217 10.00 0.59 20.75
C TRP A 217 9.04 0.62 21.94
N ALA A 218 9.09 -0.38 22.83
CA ALA A 218 8.24 -0.44 24.03
C ALA A 218 8.53 0.71 25.01
N ASP A 219 9.76 1.18 25.04
CA ASP A 219 10.21 2.33 25.83
C ASP A 219 9.74 3.65 25.19
N MET A 220 9.90 3.84 23.87
CA MET A 220 9.35 5.00 23.15
C MET A 220 7.81 5.07 23.20
N ALA A 221 7.13 3.92 23.21
CA ALA A 221 5.67 3.82 23.35
C ALA A 221 5.20 4.04 24.80
N GLY A 222 6.11 4.17 25.77
CA GLY A 222 5.82 4.45 27.18
C GLY A 222 5.31 3.26 27.99
N PHE A 223 5.38 2.03 27.47
CA PHE A 223 5.00 0.81 28.19
C PHE A 223 6.02 0.43 29.27
N ILE A 224 7.28 0.77 29.05
CA ILE A 224 8.38 0.61 30.00
C ILE A 224 8.99 2.00 30.15
N ARG A 225 9.32 2.43 31.37
CA ARG A 225 10.11 3.65 31.58
C ARG A 225 11.53 3.23 31.93
N LEU A 226 12.32 2.94 30.93
CA LEU A 226 13.77 2.96 31.08
C LEU A 226 14.15 4.43 31.04
N GLY A 227 14.61 5.00 32.17
CA GLY A 227 15.10 6.38 32.17
C GLY A 227 16.23 6.59 31.14
N THR A 228 16.79 7.79 31.05
CA THR A 228 17.90 8.12 30.14
C THR A 228 19.07 7.13 30.20
N THR A 229 19.34 6.54 31.37
CA THR A 229 20.34 5.47 31.55
C THR A 229 19.98 4.16 30.84
N GLY A 230 18.72 3.79 30.73
CA GLY A 230 18.30 2.55 30.08
C GLY A 230 18.31 2.63 28.55
N HIS A 231 18.03 3.79 27.97
CA HIS A 231 18.29 4.07 26.55
C HIS A 231 19.79 3.95 26.23
N LEU A 232 20.66 4.52 27.08
CA LEU A 232 22.11 4.38 26.94
C LEU A 232 22.55 2.92 27.03
N ILE A 233 22.06 2.16 28.01
CA ILE A 233 22.44 0.75 28.17
C ILE A 233 21.99 -0.06 26.95
N ASN A 234 20.74 0.09 26.49
CA ASN A 234 20.27 -0.64 25.30
C ASN A 234 21.01 -0.24 24.00
N GLY A 235 21.45 1.01 23.84
CA GLY A 235 22.23 1.43 22.68
C GLY A 235 23.71 1.03 22.74
N ILE A 236 24.30 0.99 23.94
CA ILE A 236 25.74 0.81 24.15
C ILE A 236 26.11 -0.66 24.41
N LEU A 237 25.23 -1.46 25.01
CA LEU A 237 25.51 -2.85 25.39
C LEU A 237 26.00 -3.74 24.22
N PRO A 238 25.40 -3.69 23.01
CA PRO A 238 25.91 -4.48 21.88
C PRO A 238 27.28 -3.99 21.42
N THR A 239 27.50 -2.67 21.47
CA THR A 239 28.78 -2.05 21.11
C THR A 239 29.88 -2.46 22.09
N VAL A 240 29.58 -2.51 23.39
CA VAL A 240 30.51 -2.95 24.43
C VAL A 240 30.82 -4.44 24.32
N LEU A 241 29.81 -5.30 24.12
CA LEU A 241 30.02 -6.74 23.89
C LEU A 241 30.87 -6.99 22.64
N PHE A 242 30.63 -6.24 21.57
CA PHE A 242 31.43 -6.30 20.35
C PHE A 242 32.88 -5.87 20.60
N LEU A 243 33.10 -4.75 21.29
CA LEU A 243 34.45 -4.28 21.65
C LEU A 243 35.18 -5.26 22.57
N ILE A 244 34.49 -5.94 23.49
CA ILE A 244 35.07 -6.99 24.33
C ILE A 244 35.48 -8.19 23.48
N ALA A 245 34.62 -8.66 22.57
CA ALA A 245 34.94 -9.75 21.66
C ALA A 245 36.12 -9.41 20.74
N VAL A 246 36.16 -8.20 20.20
CA VAL A 246 37.30 -7.68 19.42
C VAL A 246 38.55 -7.59 20.29
N GLY A 247 38.43 -7.11 21.52
CA GLY A 247 39.54 -7.04 22.48
C GLY A 247 40.12 -8.41 22.80
N ILE A 248 39.29 -9.44 22.95
CA ILE A 248 39.72 -10.83 23.14
C ILE A 248 40.44 -11.36 21.90
N VAL A 249 39.92 -11.07 20.70
CA VAL A 249 40.56 -11.45 19.44
C VAL A 249 41.91 -10.75 19.26
N MET A 250 41.99 -9.45 19.57
CA MET A 250 43.23 -8.66 19.51
C MET A 250 44.25 -9.12 20.55
N TRP A 251 43.80 -9.43 21.76
CA TRP A 251 44.66 -9.96 22.83
C TRP A 251 45.23 -11.33 22.45
N ARG A 252 44.42 -12.18 21.79
CA ARG A 252 44.87 -13.48 21.27
C ARG A 252 45.92 -13.34 20.16
N ASP A 253 45.82 -12.33 19.30
CA ASP A 253 46.75 -12.12 18.17
C ASP A 253 47.95 -11.23 18.50
N ARG A 254 48.04 -10.69 19.74
CA ARG A 254 49.12 -9.77 20.17
C ARG A 254 50.53 -10.38 20.13
N HIS A 255 50.64 -11.70 20.06
CA HIS A 255 51.90 -12.43 20.04
C HIS A 255 52.44 -12.71 18.63
N LYS A 256 51.74 -12.29 17.56
CA LYS A 256 52.21 -12.41 16.17
C LYS A 256 52.78 -11.09 15.67
N THR A 257 54.10 -11.00 15.62
CA THR A 257 54.91 -9.78 15.56
C THR A 257 55.06 -9.10 14.17
N GLN A 258 54.24 -9.39 13.15
CA GLN A 258 54.55 -8.90 11.78
C GLN A 258 53.52 -8.08 10.99
N THR A 259 52.31 -7.76 11.45
CA THR A 259 51.39 -6.90 10.65
C THR A 259 50.53 -5.94 11.48
N GLY A 260 51.16 -4.97 12.14
CA GLY A 260 50.47 -3.88 12.87
C GLY A 260 49.77 -2.83 12.00
N VAL A 261 49.54 -3.10 10.70
CA VAL A 261 48.81 -2.22 9.78
C VAL A 261 47.31 -2.50 9.85
N ALA A 262 46.93 -3.77 9.96
CA ALA A 262 45.53 -4.18 10.13
C ALA A 262 44.97 -3.67 11.47
N THR A 263 45.75 -3.75 12.54
CA THR A 263 45.40 -3.27 13.88
C THR A 263 45.14 -1.76 13.92
N ARG A 264 45.93 -0.98 13.18
CA ARG A 264 45.79 0.49 13.09
C ARG A 264 44.65 0.92 12.16
N ALA A 265 44.45 0.20 11.06
CA ALA A 265 43.33 0.44 10.15
C ALA A 265 41.97 0.11 10.81
N LEU A 266 41.91 -0.95 11.61
CA LEU A 266 40.71 -1.30 12.38
C LEU A 266 40.38 -0.22 13.42
N ASN A 267 41.38 0.24 14.19
CA ASN A 267 41.19 1.31 15.17
C ASN A 267 40.70 2.62 14.53
N ALA A 268 41.21 2.95 13.34
CA ALA A 268 40.78 4.13 12.59
C ALA A 268 39.36 4.00 12.01
N ALA A 269 38.99 2.81 11.50
CA ALA A 269 37.65 2.54 10.98
C ALA A 269 36.57 2.54 12.09
N PHE A 270 36.88 1.98 13.26
CA PHE A 270 35.93 1.89 14.38
C PHE A 270 35.83 3.17 15.24
N GLY A 271 36.90 3.98 15.30
CA GLY A 271 36.84 5.30 15.94
C GLY A 271 35.79 6.22 15.30
N GLY A 272 35.58 6.11 13.99
CA GLY A 272 34.55 6.88 13.27
C GLY A 272 33.12 6.41 13.53
N VAL A 273 32.89 5.09 13.57
CA VAL A 273 31.54 4.49 13.74
C VAL A 273 31.01 4.69 15.16
N GLY A 274 31.88 4.65 16.18
CA GLY A 274 31.49 4.96 17.56
C GLY A 274 31.04 6.41 17.75
N LEU A 275 31.68 7.35 17.04
CA LEU A 275 31.29 8.76 17.03
C LEU A 275 29.95 8.99 16.31
N THR A 276 29.68 8.28 15.22
CA THR A 276 28.41 8.41 14.49
C THR A 276 27.22 7.89 15.30
N ASN A 277 27.40 6.79 16.04
CA ASN A 277 26.36 6.24 16.92
C ASN A 277 26.11 7.14 18.15
N LEU A 278 27.12 7.89 18.61
CA LEU A 278 26.96 8.89 19.65
C LEU A 278 26.13 10.08 19.14
N PHE A 279 26.39 10.55 17.92
CA PHE A 279 25.65 11.66 17.30
C PHE A 279 24.20 11.31 16.95
N MET A 280 23.92 10.09 16.50
CA MET A 280 22.54 9.64 16.21
C MET A 280 21.66 9.47 17.46
N ASN A 281 22.24 9.46 18.67
CA ASN A 281 21.51 9.41 19.93
C ASN A 281 21.27 10.79 20.57
N PHE A 282 21.86 11.85 19.99
CA PHE A 282 21.71 13.24 20.45
C PHE A 282 20.74 14.07 19.58
N VAL A 283 20.16 13.48 18.53
CA VAL A 283 19.08 14.03 17.70
C VAL A 283 17.84 13.18 17.88
#